data_AF-A0A349Y0D7-F1
#
_entry.id   AF-A0A349Y0D7-F1
#
_cell.length_a   1.000
_cell.length_b   1.000
_cell.length_c   1.000
_cell.angle_alpha   90.00
_cell.angle_beta   90.00
_cell.angle_gamma   90.00
#
_symmetry.space_group_name_H-M   'P 1'
#
loop_
_entity.id
_entity.type
_entity.pdbx_description
1 polymer ?
#
loop_
_entity_poly.entity_id
_entity_poly.type
_entity_poly.pdbx_seq_one_letter_code
_entity_poly.pdbx_strand_id
1 'polypeptide(L)'
;INLRVNDRFFPLTEVATIRRGYVDPPSSLFRFNGQPAIGLAIGMKTGANLLHFGEALDAQMKRVVADLPVGVDVHRVSDQPAVVDEAVSGFTSALFEAIAIVLVISF
;
A
#
# COMPACT_ATOMS: atom_id res chain seq x y z
N ILE A 1 32.64 -0.57 -9.46
CA ILE A 1 32.53 -0.73 -10.92
C ILE A 1 33.92 -0.44 -11.48
N ASN A 2 34.47 -1.31 -12.33
CA ASN A 2 35.83 -1.18 -12.86
C ASN A 2 35.75 -0.90 -14.36
N LEU A 3 36.49 0.10 -14.82
CA LEU A 3 36.67 0.37 -16.24
C LEU A 3 37.87 -0.44 -16.75
N ARG A 4 37.71 -1.14 -17.87
CA ARG A 4 38.83 -1.80 -18.56
C ARG A 4 39.24 -0.97 -19.77
N VAL A 5 40.51 -0.59 -19.81
CA VAL A 5 41.14 0.02 -20.99
C VAL A 5 42.38 -0.80 -21.32
N ASN A 6 42.42 -1.36 -22.54
CA ASN A 6 43.39 -2.38 -22.94
C ASN A 6 43.37 -3.59 -21.96
N ASP A 7 44.44 -3.80 -21.20
CA ASP A 7 44.58 -4.86 -20.18
C ASP A 7 44.74 -4.34 -18.74
N ARG A 8 44.39 -3.07 -18.50
CA ARG A 8 44.39 -2.50 -17.14
C ARG A 8 42.97 -2.23 -16.67
N PHE A 9 42.75 -2.54 -15.40
CA PHE A 9 41.54 -2.21 -14.68
C PHE A 9 41.78 -0.95 -13.85
N PHE A 10 40.91 0.04 -14.03
CA PHE A 10 40.89 1.24 -13.22
C PHE A 10 39.57 1.26 -12.45
N PRO A 11 39.60 1.46 -11.12
CA PRO A 11 38.39 1.69 -10.37
C PRO A 11 37.76 3.02 -10.82
N LEU A 12 36.44 3.08 -10.98
CA LEU A 12 35.76 4.32 -11.40
C LEU A 12 36.02 5.51 -10.46
N THR A 13 36.43 5.25 -9.21
CA THR A 13 36.81 6.28 -8.23
C THR A 13 38.08 7.04 -8.58
N GLU A 14 38.95 6.51 -9.46
CA GLU A 14 40.16 7.23 -9.93
C GLU A 14 39.84 8.28 -11.00
N VAL A 15 38.70 8.16 -11.68
CA VAL A 15 38.33 9.01 -12.81
C VAL A 15 37.05 9.80 -12.57
N ALA A 16 36.27 9.47 -11.53
CA ALA A 16 35.02 10.14 -11.19
C ALA A 16 34.73 10.10 -9.69
N THR A 17 33.99 11.10 -9.21
CA THR A 17 33.42 11.07 -7.86
C THR A 17 32.13 10.28 -7.87
N ILE A 18 32.13 9.12 -7.19
CA ILE A 18 30.92 8.29 -7.04
C ILE A 18 30.22 8.67 -5.74
N ARG A 19 28.99 9.19 -5.85
CA ARG A 19 28.11 9.47 -4.71
C ARG A 19 26.81 8.71 -4.85
N ARG A 20 26.29 8.19 -3.72
CA ARG A 20 24.88 7.81 -3.63
C ARG A 20 24.09 9.10 -3.37
N GLY A 21 23.06 9.33 -4.17
CA GLY A 21 22.21 10.50 -4.05
C GLY A 21 20.86 10.25 -4.70
N TYR A 22 19.94 11.16 -4.49
CA TYR A 22 18.66 11.16 -5.16
C TYR A 22 18.82 11.57 -6.63
N VAL A 23 17.84 11.16 -7.46
CA VAL A 23 17.75 11.62 -8.84
C VAL A 23 17.45 13.11 -8.84
N ASP A 24 18.26 13.89 -9.56
CA ASP A 24 18.14 15.34 -9.68
C ASP A 24 18.23 15.72 -11.17
N PRO A 25 17.19 16.33 -11.76
CA PRO A 25 15.91 16.72 -11.15
C PRO A 25 15.01 15.52 -10.80
N PRO A 26 14.17 15.61 -9.76
CA PRO A 26 13.26 14.52 -9.38
C PRO A 26 12.30 14.17 -10.53
N SER A 27 12.24 12.89 -10.91
CA SER A 27 11.33 12.43 -11.96
C SER A 27 9.88 12.22 -11.48
N SER A 28 9.68 11.99 -10.18
CA SER A 28 8.36 11.86 -9.55
C SER A 28 8.45 12.30 -8.09
N LEU A 29 7.54 13.19 -7.69
CA LEU A 29 7.39 13.66 -6.31
C LEU A 29 6.06 13.16 -5.78
N PHE A 30 6.10 12.20 -4.86
CA PHE A 30 4.91 11.79 -4.12
C PHE A 30 4.82 12.58 -2.81
N ARG A 31 3.62 13.09 -2.52
CA ARG A 31 3.34 13.85 -1.30
C ARG A 31 2.10 13.31 -0.63
N PHE A 32 2.13 13.25 0.70
CA PHE A 32 0.99 12.99 1.54
C PHE A 32 0.81 14.17 2.49
N ASN A 33 -0.36 14.82 2.46
CA ASN A 33 -0.66 16.03 3.25
C ASN A 33 0.42 17.13 3.11
N GLY A 34 0.93 17.34 1.90
CA GLY A 34 1.94 18.37 1.61
C GLY A 34 3.38 17.96 1.97
N GLN A 35 3.58 16.89 2.74
CA GLN A 35 4.89 16.37 3.11
C GLN A 35 5.41 15.35 2.08
N PRO A 36 6.73 15.32 1.78
CA PRO A 36 7.32 14.27 0.96
C PRO A 36 7.03 12.88 1.55
N ALA A 37 6.54 11.97 0.73
CA ALA A 37 6.17 10.63 1.16
C ALA A 37 6.53 9.59 0.10
N ILE A 38 6.46 8.32 0.48
CA ILE A 38 6.62 7.19 -0.45
C ILE A 38 5.25 6.51 -0.56
N GLY A 39 4.75 6.37 -1.78
CA GLY A 39 3.53 5.61 -2.06
C GLY A 39 3.82 4.13 -2.25
N LEU A 40 3.02 3.27 -1.62
CA LEU A 40 3.04 1.82 -1.84
C LEU A 40 1.66 1.37 -2.31
N ALA A 41 1.58 0.89 -3.56
CA ALA A 41 0.37 0.30 -4.10
C ALA A 41 0.40 -1.22 -3.92
N ILE A 42 -0.65 -1.77 -3.30
CA ILE A 42 -0.78 -3.20 -3.04
C ILE A 42 -1.99 -3.71 -3.82
N GLY A 43 -1.76 -4.68 -4.70
CA GLY A 43 -2.81 -5.31 -5.51
C GLY A 43 -3.12 -6.71 -5.02
N MET A 44 -4.40 -7.06 -5.00
CA MET A 44 -4.84 -8.43 -4.75
C MET A 44 -4.62 -9.30 -6.00
N LYS A 45 -4.25 -10.57 -5.80
CA LYS A 45 -4.17 -11.56 -6.89
C LYS A 45 -5.56 -11.80 -7.49
N THR A 46 -5.63 -11.92 -8.82
CA THR A 46 -6.88 -12.22 -9.54
C THR A 46 -7.54 -13.49 -9.02
N GLY A 47 -8.84 -13.41 -8.73
CA GLY A 47 -9.65 -14.52 -8.23
C GLY A 47 -9.54 -14.80 -6.73
N ALA A 48 -8.75 -14.01 -5.97
CA ALA A 48 -8.73 -14.11 -4.52
C ALA A 48 -9.95 -13.43 -3.88
N ASN A 49 -10.26 -13.82 -2.64
CA ASN A 49 -11.32 -13.19 -1.84
C ASN A 49 -10.83 -11.86 -1.26
N LEU A 50 -11.53 -10.76 -1.59
CA LEU A 50 -11.17 -9.40 -1.19
C LEU A 50 -11.21 -9.18 0.32
N LEU A 51 -12.17 -9.78 1.02
CA LEU A 51 -12.33 -9.61 2.46
C LEU A 51 -11.19 -10.29 3.22
N HIS A 52 -10.91 -11.56 2.91
CA HIS A 52 -9.77 -12.29 3.48
C HIS A 52 -8.43 -11.61 3.15
N PHE A 53 -8.29 -11.06 1.94
CA PHE A 53 -7.10 -10.30 1.57
C PHE A 53 -6.94 -9.03 2.43
N GLY A 54 -8.04 -8.28 2.65
CA GLY A 54 -8.04 -7.10 3.52
C GLY A 54 -7.62 -7.43 4.95
N GLU A 55 -8.23 -8.45 5.56
CA GLU A 55 -7.90 -8.91 6.92
C GLU A 55 -6.44 -9.34 7.05
N ALA A 56 -5.95 -10.14 6.09
CA ALA A 56 -4.57 -10.60 6.09
C ALA A 56 -3.58 -9.44 5.89
N LEU A 57 -3.91 -8.49 5.01
CA LEU A 57 -3.10 -7.30 4.78
C LEU A 57 -2.99 -6.45 6.05
N ASP A 58 -4.10 -6.22 6.74
CA ASP A 58 -4.12 -5.46 7.99
C ASP A 58 -3.28 -6.13 9.09
N ALA A 59 -3.38 -7.45 9.20
CA ALA A 59 -2.59 -8.22 10.14
C ALA A 59 -1.07 -8.12 9.83
N GLN A 60 -0.69 -8.14 8.55
CA GLN A 60 0.71 -7.96 8.16
C GLN A 60 1.20 -6.54 8.37
N MET A 61 0.40 -5.54 8.00
CA MET A 61 0.76 -4.13 8.19
C MET A 61 0.99 -3.79 9.66
N LYS A 62 0.20 -4.36 10.58
CA LYS A 62 0.43 -4.21 12.03
C LYS A 62 1.80 -4.74 12.47
N ARG A 63 2.25 -5.86 11.93
CA ARG A 63 3.58 -6.43 12.23
C ARG A 63 4.69 -5.56 11.65
N VAL A 64 4.55 -5.17 10.38
CA VAL A 64 5.53 -4.32 9.70
C VAL A 64 5.70 -3.00 10.44
N VAL A 65 4.59 -2.34 10.79
CA VAL A 65 4.62 -1.05 11.51
C VAL A 65 5.31 -1.17 12.87
N ALA A 66 5.17 -2.31 13.56
CA ALA A 66 5.85 -2.53 14.85
C ALA A 66 7.37 -2.64 14.71
N ASP A 67 7.87 -3.09 13.57
CA ASP A 67 9.31 -3.24 13.29
C ASP A 67 9.93 -2.01 12.62
N LEU A 68 9.14 -0.96 12.35
CA LEU A 68 9.64 0.25 11.70
C LEU A 68 10.53 1.07 12.65
N PRO A 69 11.60 1.68 12.11
CA PRO A 69 12.42 2.60 12.89
C PRO A 69 11.63 3.86 13.23
N VAL A 70 12.03 4.51 14.32
CA VAL A 70 11.45 5.78 14.77
C VAL A 70 11.47 6.84 13.66
N GLY A 71 10.36 7.56 13.51
CA GLY A 71 10.19 8.60 12.49
C GLY A 71 9.60 8.12 11.15
N VAL A 72 9.20 6.84 11.04
CA VAL A 72 8.44 6.33 9.90
C VAL A 72 6.99 6.10 10.33
N ASP A 73 6.08 6.88 9.75
CA ASP A 73 4.64 6.71 9.92
C ASP A 73 4.00 6.15 8.64
N VAL A 74 3.06 5.23 8.82
CA VAL A 74 2.33 4.60 7.72
C VAL A 74 0.89 5.09 7.71
N HIS A 75 0.45 5.65 6.59
CA HIS A 75 -0.91 6.11 6.39
C HIS A 75 -1.58 5.35 5.25
N ARG A 76 -2.76 4.76 5.53
CA ARG A 76 -3.60 4.13 4.51
C ARG A 76 -4.45 5.21 3.84
N VAL A 77 -4.32 5.32 2.52
CA VAL A 77 -4.97 6.39 1.73
C VAL A 77 -6.18 5.90 0.95
N SER A 78 -6.19 4.64 0.52
CA SER A 78 -7.31 4.05 -0.20
C SER A 78 -7.59 2.65 0.32
N ASP A 79 -8.78 2.47 0.91
CA ASP A 79 -9.24 1.22 1.49
C ASP A 79 -10.52 0.75 0.78
N GLN A 80 -10.34 0.12 -0.38
CA GLN A 80 -11.47 -0.45 -1.13
C GLN A 80 -12.21 -1.59 -0.36
N PRO A 81 -11.53 -2.47 0.40
CA PRO A 81 -12.20 -3.45 1.26
C PRO A 81 -13.21 -2.84 2.24
N ALA A 82 -12.87 -1.75 2.93
CA ALA A 82 -13.76 -1.10 3.89
C ALA A 82 -15.06 -0.57 3.25
N VAL A 83 -14.95 0.01 2.05
CA VAL A 83 -16.12 0.52 1.30
C VAL A 83 -17.07 -0.60 0.90
N VAL A 84 -16.53 -1.78 0.56
CA VAL A 84 -17.33 -2.95 0.18
C VAL A 84 -17.99 -3.60 1.40
N ASP A 85 -17.27 -3.73 2.52
CA ASP A 85 -17.80 -4.30 3.76
C ASP A 85 -19.01 -3.51 4.28
N GLU A 86 -18.90 -2.18 4.31
CA GLU A 86 -20.01 -1.30 4.73
C GLU A 86 -21.23 -1.41 3.81
N ALA A 87 -21.03 -1.53 2.49
CA ALA A 87 -22.12 -1.71 1.54
C ALA A 87 -22.85 -3.06 1.72
N VAL A 88 -22.13 -4.14 2.03
CA VAL A 88 -22.73 -5.47 2.26
C VAL A 88 -23.51 -5.50 3.57
N SER A 89 -22.97 -4.90 4.63
CA SER A 89 -23.64 -4.81 5.94
C SER A 89 -24.95 -4.01 5.88
N GLY A 90 -24.95 -2.91 5.11
CA GLY A 90 -26.18 -2.13 4.86
C GLY A 90 -27.24 -2.94 4.11
N PHE A 91 -26.83 -3.71 3.08
CA PHE A 91 -27.75 -4.55 2.31
C PHE A 91 -28.39 -5.66 3.15
N THR A 92 -27.61 -6.37 3.96
CA THR A 92 -28.13 -7.46 4.81
C THR A 92 -29.07 -6.94 5.89
N SER A 93 -28.77 -5.77 6.47
CA SER A 93 -29.64 -5.10 7.44
C SER A 93 -30.99 -4.71 6.82
N ALA A 94 -30.98 -4.09 5.64
CA ALA A 94 -32.20 -3.72 4.92
C ALA A 94 -33.03 -4.95 4.52
N LEU A 95 -32.38 -6.06 4.12
CA LEU A 95 -33.05 -7.32 3.82
C LEU A 95 -33.77 -7.88 5.06
N PHE A 96 -33.11 -7.84 6.22
CA PHE A 96 -33.69 -8.32 7.47
C PHE A 96 -34.89 -7.47 7.90
N GLU A 97 -34.79 -6.13 7.81
CA GLU A 97 -35.91 -5.23 8.07
C GLU A 97 -37.10 -5.52 7.16
N ALA A 98 -36.86 -5.71 5.86
CA ALA A 98 -37.91 -6.03 4.90
C ALA A 98 -38.63 -7.35 5.25
N ILE A 99 -37.88 -8.41 5.60
CA ILE A 99 -38.46 -9.69 6.03
C ILE A 99 -39.28 -9.51 7.32
N ALA A 100 -38.77 -8.77 8.29
CA ALA A 100 -39.46 -8.51 9.55
C ALA A 100 -40.79 -7.78 9.34
N ILE A 101 -40.83 -6.75 8.48
CA ILE A 101 -42.06 -6.02 8.14
C ILE A 101 -43.09 -6.94 7.50
N VAL A 102 -42.67 -7.79 6.55
CA VAL A 102 -43.57 -8.75 5.90
C VAL A 102 -44.15 -9.73 6.92
N LEU A 103 -43.34 -10.25 7.84
CA LEU A 103 -43.81 -11.16 8.89
C LEU A 103 -44.82 -10.49 9.84
N VAL A 104 -44.59 -9.23 10.21
CA VAL A 104 -45.49 -8.47 11.10
C VAL A 104 -46.86 -8.19 10.47
N ILE A 105 -46.93 -8.03 9.15
CA ILE A 105 -48.20 -7.75 8.45
C ILE A 105 -48.94 -9.06 8.09
N SER A 106 -48.21 -10.14 7.84
CA SER A 106 -48.79 -11.39 7.33
C SER A 106 -49.40 -12.30 8.41
N PHE A 107 -49.10 -12.06 9.69
CA PHE A 107 -49.58 -12.81 10.84
C PHE A 107 -50.25 -11.87 11.86
#